data_AF-A0A0R0EAZ9-F1
#
_entry.id   AF-A0A0R0EAZ9-F1
#
_cell.length_a   1.000
_cell.length_b   1.000
_cell.length_c   1.000
_cell.angle_alpha   90.00
_cell.angle_beta   90.00
_cell.angle_gamma   90.00
#
_symmetry.space_group_name_H-M   'P 1'
#
loop_
_entity.id
_entity.type
_entity.pdbx_description
1 polymer ?
#
loop_
_entity_poly.entity_id
_entity_poly.type
_entity_poly.pdbx_seq_one_letter_code
_entity_poly.pdbx_strand_id
1 'polypeptide(L)'
;MLMASTVFKILLESSFSGTPSMESNGHVRVKRNDIIKENGHSHLSNNDDEHDPWTAWAYKPRTITLLLIGACFLIWASGALDPERDASGDLVTSVKRGVWAMIAVFLAYCLLQAPSTVLIRPHPAIWRLVHGMAVVYLVALTFLLFQKRDDARQFMKFLHPDLGVELPERSYGADCRIYLPENPASRFKNVYETLFDEFVLAHVIGWWGKAILIRNQPLLWVLSIGFELVEYTFRHMLPNFNECWWDSIILDILICNWFGIWAGMHTVRYFDGKTYKWVGLSQQPNIIGKVKRTLGQFTPAQWDKDEWHPLLGPWRFIQVLSLCIVFLTVELNTFFLKFCLWIPPRNSVVIYRLILWWLLAIPTIREYNSYLQDRKPVKKVGAYCWLSLAICIVELLICIKFGHGLYPKSMPIWLVIFWSGVGVTIFTFLLLWSWQLHRTLGNKKRR
;
A
#
# COMPACT_ATOMS: atom_id res chain seq x y z
N MET A 1 7.03 -10.50 -46.74
CA MET A 1 8.35 -11.18 -46.66
C MET A 1 9.54 -10.32 -47.10
N LEU A 2 9.40 -9.38 -48.03
CA LEU A 2 10.52 -8.52 -48.49
C LEU A 2 10.92 -7.37 -47.55
N MET A 3 10.02 -6.83 -46.72
CA MET A 3 10.39 -5.79 -45.74
C MET A 3 11.16 -6.30 -44.51
N ALA A 4 11.01 -7.58 -44.16
CA ALA A 4 11.71 -8.17 -43.02
C ALA A 4 13.20 -8.42 -43.31
N SER A 5 13.56 -8.66 -44.58
CA SER A 5 14.96 -8.91 -44.99
C SER A 5 15.80 -7.62 -44.99
N THR A 6 15.21 -6.48 -45.35
CA THR A 6 15.92 -5.18 -45.37
C THR A 6 16.22 -4.66 -43.97
N VAL A 7 15.30 -4.85 -43.02
CA VAL A 7 15.51 -4.45 -41.61
C VAL A 7 16.56 -5.33 -40.92
N PHE A 8 16.64 -6.61 -41.28
CA PHE A 8 17.64 -7.54 -40.72
C PHE A 8 19.08 -7.23 -41.22
N LYS A 9 19.22 -6.73 -42.45
CA LYS A 9 20.52 -6.30 -43.01
C LYS A 9 21.07 -5.03 -42.36
N ILE A 10 20.21 -4.04 -42.09
CA ILE A 10 20.60 -2.77 -41.46
C ILE A 10 21.04 -2.99 -39.99
N LEU A 11 20.46 -3.97 -39.29
CA LEU A 11 20.82 -4.28 -37.90
C LEU A 11 22.13 -5.09 -37.74
N LEU A 12 22.55 -5.83 -38.76
CA LEU A 12 23.81 -6.59 -38.75
C LEU A 12 25.03 -5.70 -39.03
N GLU A 13 24.90 -4.67 -39.86
CA GLU A 13 25.99 -3.72 -40.15
C GLU A 13 26.28 -2.76 -38.99
N SER A 14 25.31 -2.49 -38.10
CA SER A 14 25.54 -1.66 -36.91
C SER A 14 26.22 -2.38 -35.74
N SER A 15 26.48 -3.69 -35.85
CA SER A 15 27.03 -4.51 -34.75
C SER A 15 28.54 -4.78 -34.85
N PHE A 16 29.23 -4.26 -35.87
CA PHE A 16 30.66 -4.46 -36.11
C PHE A 16 31.44 -3.14 -36.25
N SER A 17 31.45 -2.31 -35.20
CA SER A 17 32.47 -1.26 -35.07
C SER A 17 32.70 -0.93 -33.59
N GLY A 18 33.75 -1.50 -33.02
CA GLY A 18 34.18 -1.16 -31.65
C GLY A 18 34.93 -2.28 -30.95
N THR A 19 36.10 -2.66 -31.44
CA THR A 19 37.12 -3.37 -30.64
C THR A 19 37.89 -2.36 -29.79
N PRO A 20 37.97 -2.50 -28.45
CA PRO A 20 39.00 -1.85 -27.67
C PRO A 20 40.20 -2.80 -27.51
N SER A 21 41.38 -2.25 -27.79
CA SER A 21 42.70 -2.84 -27.59
C SER A 21 43.01 -3.17 -26.14
N MET A 22 43.74 -4.27 -25.95
CA MET A 22 44.23 -4.79 -24.68
C MET A 22 45.52 -4.02 -24.28
N GLU A 23 45.53 -3.34 -23.13
CA GLU A 23 46.76 -2.80 -22.53
C GLU A 23 46.97 -3.36 -21.11
N SER A 24 48.25 -3.62 -20.80
CA SER A 24 48.71 -4.46 -19.70
C SER A 24 48.97 -3.71 -18.39
N ASN A 25 48.68 -4.39 -17.27
CA ASN A 25 49.30 -4.35 -15.95
C ASN A 25 49.88 -3.03 -15.39
N GLY A 26 49.31 -2.59 -14.26
CA GLY A 26 49.99 -1.73 -13.28
C GLY A 26 49.50 -2.01 -11.86
N HIS A 27 50.34 -2.68 -11.05
CA HIS A 27 50.16 -2.81 -9.61
C HIS A 27 50.20 -1.43 -8.93
N VAL A 28 49.14 -1.02 -8.24
CA VAL A 28 49.19 0.13 -7.32
C VAL A 28 48.74 -0.28 -5.92
N ARG A 29 49.65 -0.04 -4.99
CA ARG A 29 49.68 -0.40 -3.58
C ARG A 29 48.78 0.56 -2.79
N VAL A 30 47.73 0.06 -2.14
CA VAL A 30 46.84 0.87 -1.28
C VAL A 30 47.59 1.22 0.01
N LYS A 31 47.93 2.49 0.20
CA LYS A 31 48.40 3.04 1.48
C LYS A 31 47.22 3.70 2.20
N ARG A 32 47.05 3.28 3.45
CA ARG A 32 46.08 3.74 4.43
C ARG A 32 46.55 5.06 5.04
N ASN A 33 45.70 6.10 5.01
CA ASN A 33 45.52 7.20 5.97
C ASN A 33 45.07 8.48 5.24
N ASP A 34 43.84 8.93 5.48
CA ASP A 34 43.57 10.10 6.33
C ASP A 34 42.08 10.46 6.33
N ILE A 35 41.56 10.68 7.54
CA ILE A 35 40.25 11.23 7.84
C ILE A 35 40.48 12.72 8.12
N ILE A 36 39.71 13.62 7.47
CA ILE A 36 38.99 14.75 8.09
C ILE A 36 38.27 15.56 6.99
N LYS A 37 37.03 15.92 7.34
CA LYS A 37 35.99 16.70 6.64
C LYS A 37 36.47 17.91 5.84
N GLU A 38 35.86 18.10 4.66
CA GLU A 38 35.23 19.38 4.30
C GLU A 38 34.10 19.22 3.26
N ASN A 39 33.10 20.09 3.37
CA ASN A 39 31.83 20.08 2.65
C ASN A 39 31.96 20.48 1.18
N GLY A 40 31.05 19.93 0.36
CA GLY A 40 30.46 20.67 -0.76
C GLY A 40 31.16 20.53 -2.09
N HIS A 41 30.95 19.40 -2.77
CA HIS A 41 30.67 19.34 -4.21
C HIS A 41 30.20 17.91 -4.51
N SER A 42 28.93 17.73 -4.83
CA SER A 42 28.37 16.45 -5.25
C SER A 42 28.93 16.07 -6.62
N HIS A 43 30.08 15.39 -6.62
CA HIS A 43 30.56 14.69 -7.79
C HIS A 43 29.57 13.56 -8.11
N LEU A 44 29.08 13.58 -9.34
CA LEU A 44 28.31 12.52 -9.98
C LEU A 44 29.24 11.29 -10.09
N SER A 45 29.42 10.53 -9.00
CA SER A 45 30.09 9.23 -9.08
C SER A 45 29.14 8.27 -9.79
N ASN A 46 29.62 7.66 -10.86
CA ASN A 46 28.92 6.62 -11.60
C ASN A 46 28.30 5.59 -10.65
N ASN A 47 26.97 5.46 -10.66
CA ASN A 47 26.20 4.47 -9.90
C ASN A 47 26.48 3.00 -10.33
N ASP A 48 27.38 2.78 -11.30
CA ASP A 48 27.69 1.45 -11.83
C ASP A 48 28.56 0.60 -10.89
N ASP A 49 29.28 1.21 -9.94
CA ASP A 49 30.17 0.49 -9.00
C ASP A 49 29.48 0.02 -7.69
N GLU A 50 28.21 0.36 -7.46
CA GLU A 50 27.52 0.05 -6.20
C GLU A 50 26.71 -1.28 -6.23
N HIS A 51 26.54 -1.90 -7.40
CA HIS A 51 25.71 -3.09 -7.57
C HIS A 51 26.56 -4.36 -7.62
N ASP A 52 26.22 -5.34 -6.78
CA ASP A 52 26.88 -6.65 -6.78
C ASP A 52 26.82 -7.29 -8.18
N PRO A 53 27.95 -7.76 -8.75
CA PRO A 53 28.00 -8.41 -10.06
C PRO A 53 26.92 -9.47 -10.30
N TRP A 54 26.53 -10.23 -9.26
CA TRP A 54 25.50 -11.27 -9.36
C TRP A 54 24.08 -10.72 -9.51
N THR A 55 23.88 -9.44 -9.17
CA THR A 55 22.59 -8.73 -9.26
C THR A 55 22.61 -7.59 -10.27
N ALA A 56 23.78 -7.13 -10.71
CA ALA A 56 23.95 -6.01 -11.63
C ALA A 56 23.20 -6.21 -12.97
N TRP A 57 23.06 -7.46 -13.42
CA TRP A 57 22.27 -7.80 -14.60
C TRP A 57 20.78 -7.42 -14.46
N ALA A 58 20.22 -7.41 -13.25
CA ALA A 58 18.82 -7.07 -12.97
C ALA A 58 18.58 -5.55 -12.97
N TYR A 59 19.63 -4.75 -12.75
CA TYR A 59 19.57 -3.29 -12.74
C TYR A 59 19.85 -2.67 -14.11
N LYS A 60 20.44 -3.42 -15.06
CA LYS A 60 20.72 -2.94 -16.42
C LYS A 60 19.48 -3.08 -17.33
N PRO A 61 18.87 -1.98 -17.79
CA PRO A 61 17.62 -2.03 -18.56
C PRO A 61 17.86 -2.57 -19.97
N ARG A 62 17.19 -3.69 -20.32
CA ARG A 62 17.18 -4.27 -21.68
C ARG A 62 15.85 -4.01 -22.38
N THR A 63 15.48 -2.74 -22.52
CA THR A 63 14.14 -2.32 -22.95
C THR A 63 13.77 -2.86 -24.33
N ILE A 64 14.66 -2.78 -25.33
CA ILE A 64 14.40 -3.25 -26.69
C ILE A 64 14.27 -4.78 -26.75
N THR A 65 15.15 -5.51 -26.07
CA THR A 65 15.08 -6.98 -26.02
C THR A 65 13.79 -7.46 -25.35
N LEU A 66 13.39 -6.83 -24.24
CA LEU A 66 12.14 -7.16 -23.55
C LEU A 66 10.91 -6.78 -24.38
N LEU A 67 10.98 -5.70 -25.16
CA LEU A 67 9.92 -5.32 -26.10
C LEU A 67 9.75 -6.38 -27.19
N LEU A 68 10.84 -6.86 -27.79
CA LEU A 68 10.79 -7.90 -28.84
C LEU A 68 10.26 -9.24 -28.29
N ILE A 69 10.73 -9.67 -27.11
CA ILE A 69 10.22 -10.87 -26.44
C ILE A 69 8.74 -10.71 -26.09
N GLY A 70 8.35 -9.55 -25.57
CA GLY A 70 6.96 -9.23 -25.25
C GLY A 70 6.06 -9.26 -26.50
N ALA A 71 6.52 -8.72 -27.62
CA ALA A 71 5.79 -8.78 -28.89
C ALA A 71 5.61 -10.21 -29.39
N CYS A 72 6.67 -11.04 -29.36
CA CYS A 72 6.58 -12.46 -29.72
C CYS A 72 5.60 -13.22 -28.80
N PHE A 73 5.64 -12.95 -27.49
CA PHE A 73 4.73 -13.56 -26.53
C PHE A 73 3.28 -13.12 -26.77
N LEU A 74 3.03 -11.84 -27.11
CA LEU A 74 1.70 -11.36 -27.46
C LEU A 74 1.16 -12.01 -28.72
N ILE A 75 1.98 -12.15 -29.77
CA ILE A 75 1.60 -12.85 -31.02
C ILE A 75 1.18 -14.29 -30.71
N TRP A 76 1.96 -14.99 -29.88
CA TRP A 76 1.64 -16.34 -29.45
C TRP A 76 0.37 -16.41 -28.58
N ALA A 77 0.26 -15.56 -27.57
CA ALA A 77 -0.84 -15.60 -26.60
C ALA A 77 -2.20 -15.15 -27.18
N SER A 78 -2.16 -14.26 -28.18
CA SER A 78 -3.35 -13.77 -28.90
C SER A 78 -3.83 -14.71 -30.00
N GLY A 79 -3.04 -15.72 -30.39
CA GLY A 79 -3.38 -16.57 -31.53
C GLY A 79 -3.35 -15.82 -32.87
N ALA A 80 -2.69 -14.66 -32.96
CA ALA A 80 -2.73 -13.79 -34.13
C ALA A 80 -2.25 -14.45 -35.44
N LEU A 81 -1.49 -15.56 -35.35
CA LEU A 81 -1.01 -16.33 -36.49
C LEU A 81 -1.85 -17.58 -36.80
N ASP A 82 -2.76 -17.99 -35.90
CA ASP A 82 -3.62 -19.16 -36.05
C ASP A 82 -5.09 -18.80 -35.72
N PRO A 83 -5.76 -17.98 -36.54
CA PRO A 83 -7.10 -17.45 -36.24
C PRO A 83 -8.19 -18.53 -36.16
N GLU A 84 -7.99 -19.69 -36.79
CA GLU A 84 -8.92 -20.81 -36.76
C GLU A 84 -8.97 -21.52 -35.40
N ARG A 85 -7.94 -21.35 -34.56
CA ARG A 85 -7.79 -22.04 -33.28
C ARG A 85 -8.74 -21.53 -32.19
N ASP A 86 -9.21 -20.28 -32.30
CA ASP A 86 -10.12 -19.64 -31.34
C ASP A 86 -11.60 -19.62 -31.82
N ALA A 87 -11.93 -20.25 -32.96
CA ALA A 87 -13.27 -20.25 -33.55
C ALA A 87 -14.36 -20.94 -32.70
N SER A 88 -13.98 -21.74 -31.69
CA SER A 88 -14.88 -22.44 -30.77
C SER A 88 -14.83 -21.93 -29.32
N GLY A 89 -14.19 -20.78 -29.07
CA GLY A 89 -13.99 -20.24 -27.72
C GLY A 89 -15.23 -19.55 -27.15
N ASP A 90 -15.51 -19.77 -25.85
CA ASP A 90 -16.54 -19.03 -25.11
C ASP A 90 -16.19 -17.53 -25.04
N LEU A 91 -17.15 -16.65 -25.35
CA LEU A 91 -16.98 -15.19 -25.38
C LEU A 91 -16.36 -14.66 -24.07
N VAL A 92 -16.81 -15.18 -22.93
CA VAL A 92 -16.33 -14.76 -21.60
C VAL A 92 -14.85 -15.07 -21.43
N THR A 93 -14.40 -16.23 -21.90
CA THR A 93 -12.99 -16.64 -21.82
C THR A 93 -12.09 -15.78 -22.71
N SER A 94 -12.55 -15.43 -23.91
CA SER A 94 -11.84 -14.54 -24.84
C SER A 94 -11.68 -13.14 -24.24
N VAL A 95 -12.76 -12.57 -23.70
CA VAL A 95 -12.72 -11.26 -23.02
C VAL A 95 -11.76 -11.28 -21.82
N LYS A 96 -11.82 -12.32 -20.97
CA LYS A 96 -10.89 -12.46 -19.83
C LYS A 96 -9.44 -12.50 -20.28
N ARG A 97 -9.11 -13.28 -21.32
CA ARG A 97 -7.75 -13.34 -21.91
C ARG A 97 -7.29 -11.97 -22.40
N GLY A 98 -8.15 -11.25 -23.13
CA GLY A 98 -7.86 -9.90 -23.63
C GLY A 98 -7.58 -8.89 -22.51
N VAL A 99 -8.40 -8.89 -21.45
CA VAL A 99 -8.21 -7.99 -20.29
C VAL A 99 -6.90 -8.32 -19.56
N TRP A 100 -6.59 -9.60 -19.33
CA TRP A 100 -5.32 -10.00 -18.72
C TRP A 100 -4.11 -9.61 -19.56
N ALA A 101 -4.19 -9.75 -20.89
CA ALA A 101 -3.15 -9.31 -21.80
C ALA A 101 -2.95 -7.78 -21.75
N MET A 102 -4.03 -7.01 -21.75
CA MET A 102 -3.99 -5.55 -21.61
C MET A 102 -3.31 -5.11 -20.31
N ILE A 103 -3.67 -5.73 -19.17
CA ILE A 103 -3.05 -5.47 -17.87
C ILE A 103 -1.56 -5.84 -17.91
N ALA A 104 -1.20 -7.00 -18.46
CA ALA A 104 0.18 -7.46 -18.55
C ALA A 104 1.06 -6.50 -19.37
N VAL A 105 0.57 -6.02 -20.52
CA VAL A 105 1.29 -5.03 -21.35
C VAL A 105 1.48 -3.72 -20.60
N PHE A 106 0.43 -3.23 -19.92
CA PHE A 106 0.53 -2.01 -19.14
C PHE A 106 1.51 -2.13 -17.97
N LEU A 107 1.49 -3.26 -17.24
CA LEU A 107 2.43 -3.52 -16.15
C LEU A 107 3.87 -3.65 -16.66
N ALA A 108 4.07 -4.27 -17.83
CA ALA A 108 5.38 -4.33 -18.47
C ALA A 108 5.88 -2.93 -18.86
N TYR A 109 5.00 -2.07 -19.38
CA TYR A 109 5.32 -0.66 -19.62
C TYR A 109 5.72 0.07 -18.33
N CYS A 110 4.94 -0.06 -17.26
CA CYS A 110 5.26 0.56 -15.97
C CYS A 110 6.60 0.06 -15.41
N LEU A 111 6.87 -1.24 -15.47
CA LEU A 111 8.14 -1.83 -15.04
C LEU A 111 9.35 -1.16 -15.72
N LEU A 112 9.25 -0.92 -17.03
CA LEU A 112 10.33 -0.39 -17.84
C LEU A 112 10.46 1.14 -17.77
N GLN A 113 9.33 1.86 -17.78
CA GLN A 113 9.29 3.31 -18.03
C GLN A 113 8.83 4.14 -16.83
N ALA A 114 8.22 3.54 -15.80
CA ALA A 114 7.79 4.33 -14.65
C ALA A 114 8.99 4.94 -13.90
N PRO A 115 8.87 6.17 -13.38
CA PRO A 115 9.95 6.83 -12.67
C PRO A 115 10.37 6.03 -11.42
N SER A 116 11.63 6.16 -11.03
CA SER A 116 12.10 5.62 -9.76
C SER A 116 11.42 6.33 -8.58
N THR A 117 11.14 5.55 -7.55
CA THR A 117 10.39 5.96 -6.37
C THR A 117 11.33 6.24 -5.21
N VAL A 118 10.83 6.81 -4.11
CA VAL A 118 11.63 7.00 -2.87
C VAL A 118 12.17 5.66 -2.34
N LEU A 119 11.49 4.55 -2.62
CA LEU A 119 11.92 3.22 -2.22
C LEU A 119 12.80 2.59 -3.30
N ILE A 120 14.00 2.19 -2.87
CA ILE A 120 15.00 1.53 -3.73
C ILE A 120 14.92 0.00 -3.57
N ARG A 121 14.47 -0.51 -2.42
CA ARG A 121 14.47 -1.95 -2.07
C ARG A 121 13.05 -2.52 -1.89
N PRO A 122 12.77 -3.77 -2.26
CA PRO A 122 13.74 -4.83 -2.62
C PRO A 122 14.40 -4.65 -3.98
N HIS A 123 13.66 -4.06 -4.93
CA HIS A 123 14.19 -3.60 -6.20
C HIS A 123 13.28 -2.47 -6.73
N PRO A 124 13.80 -1.45 -7.44
CA PRO A 124 12.96 -0.36 -7.97
C PRO A 124 11.85 -0.87 -8.90
N ALA A 125 12.10 -1.95 -9.64
CA ALA A 125 11.12 -2.66 -10.47
C ALA A 125 9.84 -3.03 -9.73
N ILE A 126 9.96 -3.52 -8.49
CA ILE A 126 8.81 -3.97 -7.69
C ILE A 126 7.90 -2.79 -7.41
N TRP A 127 8.47 -1.66 -7.01
CA TRP A 127 7.69 -0.44 -6.76
C TRP A 127 7.04 0.06 -8.05
N ARG A 128 7.76 0.10 -9.17
CA ARG A 128 7.18 0.45 -10.48
C ARG A 128 5.99 -0.43 -10.85
N LEU A 129 6.06 -1.74 -10.59
CA LEU A 129 4.93 -2.67 -10.76
C LEU A 129 3.79 -2.36 -9.81
N VAL A 130 4.05 -2.12 -8.52
CA VAL A 130 3.03 -1.71 -7.54
C VAL A 130 2.32 -0.43 -7.96
N HIS A 131 3.06 0.56 -8.47
CA HIS A 131 2.48 1.77 -9.04
C HIS A 131 1.57 1.45 -10.24
N GLY A 132 2.04 0.61 -11.17
CA GLY A 132 1.23 0.15 -12.29
C GLY A 132 -0.07 -0.55 -11.86
N MET A 133 0.02 -1.48 -10.90
CA MET A 133 -1.16 -2.17 -10.35
C MET A 133 -2.16 -1.21 -9.72
N ALA A 134 -1.68 -0.17 -9.02
CA ALA A 134 -2.53 0.85 -8.43
C ALA A 134 -3.20 1.74 -9.47
N VAL A 135 -2.53 2.06 -10.58
CA VAL A 135 -3.17 2.78 -11.70
C VAL A 135 -4.25 1.91 -12.35
N VAL A 136 -3.98 0.62 -12.60
CA VAL A 136 -4.99 -0.33 -13.10
C VAL A 136 -6.18 -0.39 -12.15
N TYR A 137 -5.93 -0.46 -10.85
CA TYR A 137 -6.98 -0.47 -9.84
C TYR A 137 -7.82 0.82 -9.86
N LEU A 138 -7.17 2.00 -9.93
CA LEU A 138 -7.87 3.29 -10.05
C LEU A 138 -8.76 3.36 -11.29
N VAL A 139 -8.26 2.91 -12.45
CA VAL A 139 -9.03 2.87 -13.70
C VAL A 139 -10.22 1.91 -13.58
N ALA A 140 -10.02 0.73 -12.98
CA ALA A 140 -11.10 -0.22 -12.73
C ALA A 140 -12.17 0.33 -11.78
N LEU A 141 -11.76 1.01 -10.70
CA LEU A 141 -12.67 1.70 -9.79
C LEU A 141 -13.43 2.83 -10.50
N THR A 142 -12.76 3.58 -11.36
CA THR A 142 -13.41 4.64 -12.16
C THR A 142 -14.47 4.03 -13.07
N PHE A 143 -14.17 2.91 -13.75
CA PHE A 143 -15.17 2.16 -14.52
C PHE A 143 -16.36 1.73 -13.65
N LEU A 144 -16.10 1.13 -12.47
CA LEU A 144 -17.15 0.73 -11.53
C LEU A 144 -18.00 1.92 -11.07
N LEU A 145 -17.40 3.08 -10.82
CA LEU A 145 -18.10 4.30 -10.40
C LEU A 145 -19.16 4.74 -11.44
N PHE A 146 -18.97 4.45 -12.73
CA PHE A 146 -19.95 4.76 -13.77
C PHE A 146 -21.07 3.72 -13.89
N GLN A 147 -20.90 2.51 -13.37
CA GLN A 147 -21.92 1.47 -13.40
C GLN A 147 -23.10 1.79 -12.47
N LYS A 148 -24.26 1.17 -12.72
CA LYS A 148 -25.33 1.06 -11.72
C LYS A 148 -24.92 0.02 -10.68
N ARG A 149 -25.46 0.12 -9.46
CA ARG A 149 -25.13 -0.81 -8.37
C ARG A 149 -25.38 -2.28 -8.75
N ASP A 150 -26.54 -2.57 -9.33
CA ASP A 150 -26.91 -3.95 -9.65
C ASP A 150 -26.10 -4.50 -10.83
N ASP A 151 -25.83 -3.67 -11.84
CA ASP A 151 -24.92 -4.01 -12.94
C ASP A 151 -23.50 -4.25 -12.42
N ALA A 152 -23.02 -3.44 -11.47
CA ALA A 152 -21.71 -3.62 -10.83
C ALA A 152 -21.65 -4.93 -10.04
N ARG A 153 -22.71 -5.30 -9.31
CA ARG A 153 -22.81 -6.58 -8.61
C ARG A 153 -22.75 -7.76 -9.57
N GLN A 154 -23.46 -7.68 -10.71
CA GLN A 154 -23.37 -8.70 -11.75
C GLN A 154 -21.99 -8.72 -12.41
N PHE A 155 -21.36 -7.56 -12.58
CA PHE A 155 -20.00 -7.46 -13.12
C PHE A 155 -18.98 -8.19 -12.22
N MET A 156 -19.19 -8.24 -10.91
CA MET A 156 -18.29 -8.97 -9.99
C MET A 156 -18.18 -10.47 -10.34
N LYS A 157 -19.19 -11.07 -11.00
CA LYS A 157 -19.14 -12.47 -11.47
C LYS A 157 -18.01 -12.74 -12.47
N PHE A 158 -17.58 -11.73 -13.21
CA PHE A 158 -16.44 -11.86 -14.12
C PHE A 158 -15.12 -12.01 -13.37
N LEU A 159 -15.00 -11.47 -12.16
CA LEU A 159 -13.83 -11.65 -11.30
C LEU A 159 -13.83 -13.01 -10.62
N HIS A 160 -14.96 -13.39 -10.00
CA HIS A 160 -15.11 -14.67 -9.31
C HIS A 160 -16.54 -15.19 -9.47
N PRO A 161 -16.75 -16.48 -9.81
CA PRO A 161 -18.08 -17.02 -10.10
C PRO A 161 -19.06 -16.92 -8.92
N ASP A 162 -18.56 -17.02 -7.70
CA ASP A 162 -19.38 -16.98 -6.46
C ASP A 162 -19.86 -15.58 -6.04
N LEU A 163 -19.57 -14.54 -6.84
CA LEU A 163 -19.98 -13.16 -6.54
C LEU A 163 -21.32 -12.78 -7.20
N GLY A 164 -21.85 -11.61 -6.84
CA GLY A 164 -23.09 -11.09 -7.41
C GLY A 164 -24.35 -11.80 -6.90
N VAL A 165 -24.24 -12.45 -5.73
CA VAL A 165 -25.35 -13.04 -4.97
C VAL A 165 -25.41 -12.33 -3.61
N GLU A 166 -26.61 -12.03 -3.15
CA GLU A 166 -26.82 -11.38 -1.86
C GLU A 166 -26.30 -12.26 -0.71
N LEU A 167 -25.61 -11.63 0.23
CA LEU A 167 -24.99 -12.32 1.36
C LEU A 167 -25.90 -12.26 2.59
N PRO A 168 -25.93 -13.32 3.42
CA PRO A 168 -26.65 -13.26 4.68
C PRO A 168 -26.05 -12.20 5.60
N GLU A 169 -26.90 -11.41 6.25
CA GLU A 169 -26.46 -10.45 7.26
C GLU A 169 -25.93 -11.18 8.49
N ARG A 170 -24.67 -10.96 8.86
CA ARG A 170 -24.06 -11.49 10.08
C ARG A 170 -23.88 -10.35 11.07
N SER A 171 -24.58 -10.41 12.21
CA SER A 171 -24.35 -9.51 13.34
C SER A 171 -23.56 -10.25 14.42
N TYR A 172 -22.45 -9.65 14.88
CA TYR A 172 -21.59 -10.23 15.91
C TYR A 172 -22.08 -9.92 17.33
N GLY A 173 -22.77 -8.80 17.51
CA GLY A 173 -23.29 -8.29 18.78
C GLY A 173 -24.75 -8.63 19.05
N ALA A 174 -25.26 -9.76 18.53
CA ALA A 174 -26.64 -10.19 18.78
C ALA A 174 -26.86 -10.66 20.23
N ASP A 175 -25.87 -11.32 20.83
CA ASP A 175 -25.86 -11.70 22.25
C ASP A 175 -24.45 -11.51 22.83
N CYS A 176 -24.29 -10.52 23.71
CA CYS A 176 -23.00 -10.15 24.28
C CYS A 176 -22.70 -10.76 25.64
N ARG A 177 -23.47 -11.77 26.07
CA ARG A 177 -23.21 -12.49 27.32
C ARG A 177 -21.92 -13.30 27.17
N ILE A 178 -20.98 -13.09 28.10
CA ILE A 178 -19.72 -13.84 28.16
C ILE A 178 -19.99 -15.28 28.59
N TYR A 179 -20.95 -15.48 29.50
CA TYR A 179 -21.30 -16.78 30.06
C TYR A 179 -22.78 -17.12 29.78
N LEU A 180 -23.00 -18.22 29.08
CA LEU A 180 -24.30 -18.78 28.73
C LEU A 180 -24.50 -20.12 29.45
N PRO A 181 -25.05 -20.13 30.67
CA PRO A 181 -25.27 -21.37 31.42
C PRO A 181 -26.27 -22.32 30.74
N GLU A 182 -27.16 -21.78 29.90
CA GLU A 182 -28.23 -22.52 29.23
C GLU A 182 -27.78 -23.23 27.96
N ASN A 183 -26.56 -22.96 27.47
CA ASN A 183 -26.08 -23.55 26.23
C ASN A 183 -25.46 -24.94 26.48
N PRO A 184 -25.99 -26.02 25.88
CA PRO A 184 -25.52 -27.38 26.13
C PRO A 184 -24.14 -27.68 25.52
N ALA A 185 -23.69 -26.92 24.50
CA ALA A 185 -22.45 -27.19 23.79
C ALA A 185 -21.22 -26.48 24.41
N SER A 186 -21.36 -25.22 24.80
CA SER A 186 -20.32 -24.47 25.47
C SER A 186 -20.91 -23.31 26.26
N ARG A 187 -20.51 -23.20 27.53
CA ARG A 187 -20.92 -22.09 28.40
C ARG A 187 -20.30 -20.75 28.03
N PHE A 188 -19.29 -20.74 27.14
CA PHE A 188 -18.63 -19.54 26.64
C PHE A 188 -18.72 -19.45 25.11
N LYS A 189 -19.79 -20.01 24.51
CA LYS A 189 -19.95 -20.12 23.05
C LYS A 189 -19.62 -18.81 22.32
N ASN A 190 -20.20 -17.69 22.76
CA ASN A 190 -20.02 -16.40 22.07
C ASN A 190 -18.55 -15.94 22.11
N VAL A 191 -17.85 -16.16 23.23
CA VAL A 191 -16.42 -15.87 23.34
C VAL A 191 -15.59 -16.77 22.42
N TYR A 192 -15.91 -18.06 22.37
CA TYR A 192 -15.19 -19.00 21.50
C TYR A 192 -15.39 -18.67 20.02
N GLU A 193 -16.61 -18.35 19.60
CA GLU A 193 -16.91 -17.98 18.21
C GLU A 193 -16.19 -16.69 17.79
N THR A 194 -16.11 -15.69 18.68
CA THR A 194 -15.35 -14.46 18.43
C THR A 194 -13.84 -14.71 18.39
N LEU A 195 -13.28 -15.45 19.35
CA LEU A 195 -11.83 -15.70 19.43
C LEU A 195 -11.26 -16.48 18.24
N PHE A 196 -12.07 -17.33 17.62
CA PHE A 196 -11.68 -18.14 16.47
C PHE A 196 -12.19 -17.58 15.13
N ASP A 197 -12.66 -16.32 15.11
CA ASP A 197 -13.01 -15.64 13.87
C ASP A 197 -11.75 -15.14 13.13
N GLU A 198 -11.81 -15.05 11.80
CA GLU A 198 -10.73 -14.56 10.97
C GLU A 198 -10.29 -13.12 11.31
N PHE A 199 -11.17 -12.33 11.91
CA PHE A 199 -10.89 -10.94 12.27
C PHE A 199 -9.85 -10.80 13.38
N VAL A 200 -9.72 -11.77 14.29
CA VAL A 200 -8.68 -11.76 15.35
C VAL A 200 -7.27 -11.77 14.73
N LEU A 201 -7.04 -12.67 13.77
CA LEU A 201 -5.77 -12.72 13.04
C LEU A 201 -5.56 -11.47 12.18
N ALA A 202 -6.64 -10.97 11.56
CA ALA A 202 -6.57 -9.75 10.77
C ALA A 202 -6.18 -8.53 11.63
N HIS A 203 -6.69 -8.42 12.85
CA HIS A 203 -6.30 -7.39 13.81
C HIS A 203 -4.82 -7.51 14.18
N VAL A 204 -4.38 -8.66 14.69
CA VAL A 204 -2.97 -8.85 15.11
C VAL A 204 -1.99 -8.56 13.97
N ILE A 205 -2.19 -9.18 12.80
CA ILE A 205 -1.29 -9.03 11.64
C ILE A 205 -1.41 -7.62 11.04
N GLY A 206 -2.63 -7.07 10.97
CA GLY A 206 -2.89 -5.74 10.45
C GLY A 206 -2.20 -4.66 11.28
N TRP A 207 -2.30 -4.72 12.60
CA TRP A 207 -1.66 -3.78 13.51
C TRP A 207 -0.14 -3.94 13.57
N TRP A 208 0.37 -5.17 13.46
CA TRP A 208 1.79 -5.40 13.24
C TRP A 208 2.29 -4.72 11.96
N GLY A 209 1.58 -4.87 10.85
CA GLY A 209 1.90 -4.22 9.58
C GLY A 209 1.85 -2.69 9.67
N LYS A 210 0.78 -2.13 10.25
CA LYS A 210 0.64 -0.68 10.49
C LYS A 210 1.77 -0.13 11.34
N ALA A 211 2.20 -0.86 12.36
CA ALA A 211 3.30 -0.44 13.22
C ALA A 211 4.64 -0.33 12.48
N ILE A 212 4.92 -1.27 11.57
CA ILE A 212 6.10 -1.22 10.69
C ILE A 212 6.03 -0.05 9.70
N LEU A 213 4.83 0.29 9.23
CA LEU A 213 4.57 1.40 8.30
C LEU A 213 4.74 2.78 8.96
N ILE A 214 4.08 3.02 10.10
CA ILE A 214 3.95 4.36 10.70
C ILE A 214 5.09 4.65 11.69
N ARG A 215 5.63 3.61 12.33
CA ARG A 215 6.80 3.66 13.24
C ARG A 215 6.64 4.64 14.40
N ASN A 216 5.40 4.93 14.80
CA ASN A 216 5.09 5.89 15.86
C ASN A 216 4.00 5.35 16.79
N GLN A 217 4.38 5.01 18.02
CA GLN A 217 3.50 4.37 18.99
C GLN A 217 2.26 5.23 19.35
N PRO A 218 2.37 6.53 19.67
CA PRO A 218 1.19 7.35 19.96
C PRO A 218 0.21 7.43 18.78
N LEU A 219 0.72 7.61 17.56
CA LEU A 219 -0.12 7.71 16.36
C LEU A 219 -0.86 6.39 16.07
N LEU A 220 -0.20 5.25 16.31
CA LEU A 220 -0.80 3.92 16.18
C LEU A 220 -1.94 3.69 17.19
N TRP A 221 -1.79 4.15 18.43
CA TRP A 221 -2.87 4.10 19.41
C TRP A 221 -4.05 4.98 19.03
N VAL A 222 -3.79 6.19 18.51
CA VAL A 222 -4.85 7.08 17.99
C VAL A 222 -5.61 6.39 16.86
N LEU A 223 -4.91 5.74 15.93
CA LEU A 223 -5.55 4.97 14.86
C LEU A 223 -6.34 3.77 15.40
N SER A 224 -5.81 3.05 16.39
CA SER A 224 -6.47 1.86 16.94
C SER A 224 -7.78 2.19 17.62
N ILE A 225 -7.77 3.18 18.52
CA ILE A 225 -8.99 3.67 19.16
C ILE A 225 -9.90 4.33 18.12
N GLY A 226 -9.32 5.04 17.15
CA GLY A 226 -10.06 5.70 16.08
C GLY A 226 -10.83 4.73 15.19
N PHE A 227 -10.28 3.54 14.92
CA PHE A 227 -10.93 2.51 14.12
C PHE A 227 -12.17 1.96 14.84
N GLU A 228 -12.06 1.53 16.09
CA GLU A 228 -13.22 1.11 16.89
C GLU A 228 -14.30 2.20 17.01
N LEU A 229 -13.88 3.45 17.17
CA LEU A 229 -14.80 4.59 17.25
C LEU A 229 -15.57 4.79 15.92
N VAL A 230 -14.91 4.56 14.79
CA VAL A 230 -15.53 4.61 13.46
C VAL A 230 -16.51 3.44 13.29
N GLU A 231 -16.16 2.22 13.69
CA GLU A 231 -17.08 1.07 13.65
C GLU A 231 -18.30 1.32 14.52
N TYR A 232 -18.09 1.77 15.75
CA TYR A 232 -19.17 2.17 16.65
C TYR A 232 -20.04 3.29 16.07
N THR A 233 -19.44 4.25 15.35
CA THR A 233 -20.17 5.31 14.66
C THR A 233 -21.06 4.74 13.55
N PHE A 234 -20.57 3.78 12.76
CA PHE A 234 -21.24 3.25 11.57
C PHE A 234 -22.04 1.96 11.79
N ARG A 235 -22.12 1.42 13.01
CA ARG A 235 -22.94 0.23 13.35
C ARG A 235 -24.43 0.35 13.04
N HIS A 236 -24.94 1.57 12.93
CA HIS A 236 -26.33 1.82 12.53
C HIS A 236 -26.55 1.60 11.02
N MET A 237 -25.49 1.72 10.20
CA MET A 237 -25.52 1.50 8.75
C MET A 237 -25.15 0.06 8.40
N LEU A 238 -24.15 -0.52 9.07
CA LEU A 238 -23.65 -1.88 8.78
C LEU A 238 -23.83 -2.80 9.99
N PRO A 239 -24.64 -3.88 9.88
CA PRO A 239 -24.83 -4.86 10.96
C PRO A 239 -23.53 -5.55 11.38
N ASN A 240 -22.56 -5.66 10.47
CA ASN A 240 -21.25 -6.24 10.74
C ASN A 240 -20.43 -5.43 11.76
N PHE A 241 -20.66 -4.13 11.91
CA PHE A 241 -20.00 -3.29 12.92
C PHE A 241 -20.72 -3.29 14.27
N ASN A 242 -21.85 -3.99 14.37
CA ASN A 242 -22.49 -4.20 15.65
C ASN A 242 -21.81 -5.37 16.35
N GLU A 243 -20.76 -5.06 17.10
CA GLU A 243 -19.96 -5.97 17.91
C GLU A 243 -20.23 -5.78 19.40
N CYS A 244 -19.73 -6.70 20.22
CA CYS A 244 -19.89 -6.62 21.66
C CYS A 244 -18.92 -5.62 22.28
N TRP A 245 -19.33 -4.96 23.36
CA TRP A 245 -18.46 -3.96 24.03
C TRP A 245 -17.11 -4.56 24.48
N TRP A 246 -17.10 -5.83 24.91
CA TRP A 246 -15.89 -6.52 25.34
C TRP A 246 -15.04 -6.98 24.15
N ASP A 247 -15.65 -7.15 22.98
CA ASP A 247 -14.96 -7.47 21.73
C ASP A 247 -14.11 -6.26 21.32
N SER A 248 -14.78 -5.15 21.01
CA SER A 248 -14.14 -3.91 20.57
C SER A 248 -13.13 -3.33 21.59
N ILE A 249 -13.47 -3.33 22.89
CA ILE A 249 -12.58 -2.74 23.92
C ILE A 249 -11.49 -3.72 24.36
N ILE A 250 -11.87 -4.93 24.78
CA ILE A 250 -10.91 -5.84 25.43
C ILE A 250 -10.17 -6.63 24.36
N LEU A 251 -10.90 -7.30 23.46
CA LEU A 251 -10.28 -8.18 22.48
C LEU A 251 -9.54 -7.39 21.40
N ASP A 252 -10.17 -6.40 20.79
CA ASP A 252 -9.56 -5.65 19.69
C ASP A 252 -8.55 -4.63 20.22
N ILE A 253 -8.96 -3.58 20.95
CA ILE A 253 -8.01 -2.54 21.41
C ILE A 253 -6.91 -3.11 22.32
N LEU A 254 -7.29 -3.76 23.42
CA LEU A 254 -6.35 -4.08 24.50
C LEU A 254 -5.53 -5.35 24.27
N ILE A 255 -6.02 -6.30 23.48
CA ILE A 255 -5.32 -7.56 23.21
C ILE A 255 -4.74 -7.56 21.79
N CYS A 256 -5.58 -7.61 20.76
CA CYS A 256 -5.13 -7.85 19.39
C CYS A 256 -4.33 -6.67 18.83
N ASN A 257 -4.88 -5.46 18.93
CA ASN A 257 -4.29 -4.23 18.40
C ASN A 257 -3.05 -3.87 19.21
N TRP A 258 -3.13 -3.92 20.54
CA TRP A 258 -1.98 -3.72 21.42
C TRP A 258 -0.83 -4.68 21.10
N PHE A 259 -1.10 -5.99 21.00
CA PHE A 259 -0.09 -7.01 20.73
C PHE A 259 0.53 -6.81 19.34
N GLY A 260 -0.29 -6.55 18.32
CA GLY A 260 0.18 -6.25 16.97
C GLY A 260 1.10 -5.02 16.95
N ILE A 261 0.68 -3.91 17.59
CA ILE A 261 1.50 -2.70 17.69
C ILE A 261 2.81 -2.98 18.42
N TRP A 262 2.75 -3.66 19.57
CA TRP A 262 3.93 -4.02 20.36
C TRP A 262 4.92 -4.85 19.54
N ALA A 263 4.44 -5.91 18.88
CA ALA A 263 5.26 -6.81 18.06
C ALA A 263 5.86 -6.06 16.85
N GLY A 264 5.09 -5.20 16.19
CA GLY A 264 5.58 -4.42 15.06
C GLY A 264 6.62 -3.39 15.46
N MET A 265 6.40 -2.67 16.58
CA MET A 265 7.39 -1.72 17.11
C MET A 265 8.65 -2.43 17.62
N HIS A 266 8.53 -3.64 18.16
CA HIS A 266 9.69 -4.46 18.51
C HIS A 266 10.47 -4.89 17.26
N THR A 267 9.76 -5.26 16.19
CA THR A 267 10.35 -5.58 14.88
C THR A 267 11.15 -4.40 14.33
N VAL A 268 10.58 -3.19 14.36
CA VAL A 268 11.26 -1.95 13.93
C VAL A 268 12.53 -1.73 14.76
N ARG A 269 12.47 -1.82 16.10
CA ARG A 269 13.64 -1.63 16.98
C ARG A 269 14.74 -2.66 16.75
N TYR A 270 14.35 -3.92 16.53
CA TYR A 270 15.28 -5.00 16.24
C TYR A 270 16.09 -4.75 14.97
N PHE A 271 15.48 -4.15 13.94
CA PHE A 271 16.15 -3.85 12.68
C PHE A 271 16.84 -2.48 12.65
N ASP A 272 16.36 -1.49 13.41
CA ASP A 272 16.98 -0.16 13.60
C ASP A 272 18.34 -0.28 14.31
N GLY A 273 18.44 -1.15 15.33
CA GLY A 273 19.67 -1.36 16.10
C GLY A 273 20.77 -2.15 15.37
N LYS A 274 20.57 -2.58 14.12
CA LYS A 274 21.56 -3.36 13.37
C LYS A 274 22.34 -2.49 12.39
N THR A 275 23.66 -2.45 12.57
CA THR A 275 24.57 -1.93 11.56
C THR A 275 24.73 -2.99 10.46
N TYR A 276 24.11 -2.75 9.31
CA TYR A 276 24.26 -3.64 8.17
C TYR A 276 25.59 -3.35 7.45
N LYS A 277 26.56 -4.26 7.56
CA LYS A 277 27.65 -4.34 6.58
C LYS A 277 27.05 -4.90 5.29
N TRP A 278 26.72 -4.02 4.35
CA TRP A 278 26.10 -4.37 3.07
C TRP A 278 27.13 -4.94 2.10
N VAL A 279 27.68 -6.10 2.45
CA VAL A 279 28.55 -6.89 1.58
C VAL A 279 27.67 -7.52 0.48
N GLY A 280 28.19 -7.66 -0.74
CA GLY A 280 27.48 -8.31 -1.85
C GLY A 280 27.04 -9.74 -1.53
N LEU A 281 25.99 -10.23 -2.18
CA LEU A 281 25.59 -11.65 -2.27
C LEU A 281 26.73 -12.53 -2.78
N SER A 282 27.52 -12.06 -3.75
CA SER A 282 28.71 -12.76 -4.28
C SER A 282 29.82 -12.93 -3.24
N GLN A 283 29.91 -11.99 -2.31
CA GLN A 283 30.91 -11.95 -1.25
C GLN A 283 30.46 -12.67 0.03
N GLN A 284 29.27 -13.29 0.05
CA GLN A 284 28.82 -14.09 1.18
C GLN A 284 29.46 -15.50 1.15
N PRO A 285 30.17 -15.92 2.22
CA PRO A 285 30.91 -17.19 2.22
C PRO A 285 29.99 -18.42 2.27
N ASN A 286 28.81 -18.32 2.90
CA ASN A 286 27.91 -19.46 3.15
C ASN A 286 26.55 -19.29 2.43
N ILE A 287 25.92 -20.42 2.08
CA ILE A 287 24.57 -20.46 1.49
C ILE A 287 23.53 -19.82 2.45
N ILE A 288 23.63 -20.11 3.75
CA ILE A 288 22.79 -19.46 4.79
C ILE A 288 22.99 -17.94 4.80
N GLY A 289 24.22 -17.47 4.55
CA GLY A 289 24.54 -16.05 4.39
C GLY A 289 23.89 -15.44 3.16
N LYS A 290 23.90 -16.15 2.02
CA LYS A 290 23.21 -15.74 0.78
C LYS A 290 21.69 -15.67 0.95
N VAL A 291 21.08 -16.66 1.61
CA VAL A 291 19.63 -16.65 1.91
C VAL A 291 19.29 -15.48 2.84
N LYS A 292 20.03 -15.32 3.94
CA LYS A 292 19.83 -14.18 4.87
C LYS A 292 20.00 -12.83 4.18
N ARG A 293 20.97 -12.71 3.26
CA ARG A 293 21.21 -11.50 2.47
C ARG A 293 20.09 -11.20 1.48
N THR A 294 19.52 -12.23 0.87
CA THR A 294 18.38 -12.14 -0.05
C THR A 294 17.12 -11.72 0.71
N LEU A 295 16.84 -12.33 1.86
CA LEU A 295 15.72 -11.92 2.73
C LEU A 295 15.89 -10.48 3.23
N GLY A 296 17.13 -10.05 3.53
CA GLY A 296 17.45 -8.67 3.88
C GLY A 296 17.37 -7.66 2.73
N GLN A 297 17.13 -8.07 1.49
CA GLN A 297 16.76 -7.13 0.42
C GLN A 297 15.30 -6.71 0.54
N PHE A 298 14.42 -7.53 1.13
CA PHE A 298 13.02 -7.20 1.32
C PHE A 298 12.77 -6.23 2.47
N THR A 299 13.81 -5.88 3.23
CA THR A 299 13.74 -4.81 4.23
C THR A 299 14.15 -3.46 3.64
N PRO A 300 13.62 -2.35 4.18
CA PRO A 300 14.06 -1.00 3.83
C PRO A 300 15.59 -0.87 3.92
N ALA A 301 16.17 -0.04 3.04
CA ALA A 301 17.61 0.25 3.07
C ALA A 301 18.04 0.90 4.39
N GLN A 302 17.17 1.74 4.96
CA GLN A 302 17.34 2.39 6.25
C GLN A 302 16.02 2.32 7.03
N TRP A 303 16.12 2.01 8.32
CA TRP A 303 14.99 1.91 9.26
C TRP A 303 14.76 3.21 10.02
N ASP A 304 14.93 4.36 9.35
CA ASP A 304 14.80 5.66 10.01
C ASP A 304 13.40 5.84 10.61
N LYS A 305 13.37 6.52 11.76
CA LYS A 305 12.13 6.87 12.45
C LYS A 305 11.46 8.01 11.69
N ASP A 306 10.18 7.81 11.34
CA ASP A 306 9.40 8.85 10.71
C ASP A 306 9.00 9.91 11.77
N GLU A 307 9.38 11.17 11.52
CA GLU A 307 9.16 12.25 12.48
C GLU A 307 7.82 12.95 12.20
N TRP A 308 6.79 12.62 12.99
CA TRP A 308 5.44 13.18 12.80
C TRP A 308 5.23 14.50 13.55
N HIS A 309 5.63 14.58 14.82
CA HIS A 309 5.53 15.74 15.71
C HIS A 309 4.26 16.62 15.52
N PRO A 310 3.07 16.10 15.81
CA PRO A 310 1.79 16.80 15.58
C PRO A 310 1.66 18.11 16.37
N LEU A 311 2.37 18.23 17.50
CA LEU A 311 2.29 19.39 18.39
C LEU A 311 3.27 20.53 18.07
N LEU A 312 4.00 20.48 16.94
CA LEU A 312 4.91 21.57 16.54
C LEU A 312 4.20 22.85 16.10
N GLY A 313 2.95 22.73 15.64
CA GLY A 313 2.16 23.87 15.22
C GLY A 313 0.78 23.45 14.72
N PRO A 314 -0.18 24.39 14.64
CA PRO A 314 -1.56 24.10 14.27
C PRO A 314 -1.67 23.50 12.86
N TRP A 315 -0.85 23.97 11.91
CA TRP A 315 -0.83 23.41 10.55
C TRP A 315 -0.28 21.97 10.52
N ARG A 316 0.79 21.71 11.29
CA ARG A 316 1.37 20.37 11.41
C ARG A 316 0.38 19.39 12.03
N PHE A 317 -0.40 19.85 13.01
CA PHE A 317 -1.47 19.08 13.61
C PHE A 317 -2.51 18.65 12.57
N ILE A 318 -3.02 19.60 11.76
CA ILE A 318 -3.99 19.31 10.69
C ILE A 318 -3.42 18.29 9.70
N GLN A 319 -2.16 18.42 9.31
CA GLN A 319 -1.50 17.50 8.38
C GLN A 319 -1.34 16.09 8.95
N VAL A 320 -1.04 15.93 10.23
CA VAL A 320 -0.99 14.59 10.85
C VAL A 320 -2.40 14.04 11.07
N LEU A 321 -3.37 14.89 11.44
CA LEU A 321 -4.76 14.49 11.57
C LEU A 321 -5.36 14.03 10.23
N SER A 322 -5.04 14.70 9.13
CA SER A 322 -5.51 14.31 7.79
C SER A 322 -4.98 12.94 7.39
N LEU A 323 -3.76 12.59 7.80
CA LEU A 323 -3.26 11.23 7.61
C LEU A 323 -4.13 10.20 8.34
N CYS A 324 -4.48 10.46 9.61
CA CYS A 324 -5.36 9.57 10.36
C CYS A 324 -6.71 9.39 9.68
N ILE A 325 -7.34 10.49 9.25
CA ILE A 325 -8.64 10.46 8.57
C ILE A 325 -8.56 9.64 7.28
N VAL A 326 -7.54 9.86 6.45
CA VAL A 326 -7.36 9.11 5.19
C VAL A 326 -7.14 7.61 5.49
N PHE A 327 -6.34 7.28 6.50
CA PHE A 327 -6.11 5.89 6.89
C PHE A 327 -7.41 5.20 7.30
N LEU A 328 -8.16 5.82 8.22
CA LEU A 328 -9.46 5.30 8.68
C LEU A 328 -10.47 5.20 7.52
N THR A 329 -10.46 6.14 6.58
CA THR A 329 -11.33 6.10 5.40
C THR A 329 -11.02 4.92 4.49
N VAL A 330 -9.75 4.62 4.24
CA VAL A 330 -9.33 3.46 3.43
C VAL A 330 -9.80 2.14 4.06
N GLU A 331 -9.69 2.04 5.39
CA GLU A 331 -10.15 0.87 6.14
C GLU A 331 -11.68 0.76 6.06
N LEU A 332 -12.39 1.84 6.36
CA LEU A 332 -13.84 1.91 6.29
C LEU A 332 -14.38 1.54 4.90
N ASN A 333 -13.76 2.07 3.84
CA ASN A 333 -14.09 1.73 2.45
C ASN A 333 -14.02 0.22 2.20
N THR A 334 -13.14 -0.53 2.86
CA THR A 334 -13.09 -2.00 2.76
C THR A 334 -14.43 -2.64 3.13
N PHE A 335 -15.03 -2.18 4.22
CA PHE A 335 -16.29 -2.73 4.75
C PHE A 335 -17.49 -2.26 3.94
N PHE A 336 -17.48 -1.00 3.49
CA PHE A 336 -18.56 -0.47 2.67
C PHE A 336 -18.56 -1.05 1.26
N LEU A 337 -17.40 -1.17 0.61
CA LEU A 337 -17.29 -1.78 -0.72
C LEU A 337 -17.74 -3.24 -0.71
N LYS A 338 -17.27 -4.03 0.27
CA LYS A 338 -17.67 -5.45 0.36
C LYS A 338 -19.18 -5.59 0.56
N PHE A 339 -19.79 -4.71 1.36
CA PHE A 339 -21.24 -4.70 1.57
C PHE A 339 -22.01 -4.28 0.31
N CYS A 340 -21.63 -3.16 -0.32
CA CYS A 340 -22.33 -2.63 -1.49
C CYS A 340 -22.26 -3.59 -2.69
N LEU A 341 -21.13 -4.27 -2.88
CA LEU A 341 -20.85 -5.16 -4.02
C LEU A 341 -21.12 -6.64 -3.74
N TRP A 342 -21.63 -6.99 -2.55
CA TRP A 342 -21.86 -8.38 -2.13
C TRP A 342 -20.61 -9.27 -2.23
N ILE A 343 -19.50 -8.79 -1.66
CA ILE A 343 -18.23 -9.53 -1.61
C ILE A 343 -18.10 -10.18 -0.23
N PRO A 344 -18.02 -11.52 -0.14
CA PRO A 344 -17.76 -12.20 1.14
C PRO A 344 -16.41 -11.77 1.74
N PRO A 345 -16.29 -11.68 3.08
CA PRO A 345 -15.03 -11.31 3.74
C PRO A 345 -13.85 -12.23 3.38
N ARG A 346 -14.12 -13.52 3.19
CA ARG A 346 -13.11 -14.55 2.84
C ARG A 346 -12.77 -14.60 1.36
N ASN A 347 -13.40 -13.79 0.53
CA ASN A 347 -13.15 -13.80 -0.91
C ASN A 347 -11.77 -13.20 -1.23
N SER A 348 -11.08 -13.80 -2.20
CA SER A 348 -9.73 -13.39 -2.61
C SER A 348 -9.66 -11.95 -3.11
N VAL A 349 -10.73 -11.37 -3.65
CA VAL A 349 -10.78 -9.96 -4.07
C VAL A 349 -10.49 -9.01 -2.90
N VAL A 350 -11.03 -9.29 -1.71
CA VAL A 350 -10.76 -8.50 -0.51
C VAL A 350 -9.29 -8.62 -0.12
N ILE A 351 -8.75 -9.85 -0.14
CA ILE A 351 -7.35 -10.13 0.19
C ILE A 351 -6.41 -9.41 -0.78
N TYR A 352 -6.66 -9.48 -2.09
CA TYR A 352 -5.86 -8.79 -3.10
C TYR A 352 -5.89 -7.28 -2.92
N ARG A 353 -7.06 -6.70 -2.60
CA ARG A 353 -7.18 -5.27 -2.28
C ARG A 353 -6.35 -4.90 -1.04
N LEU A 354 -6.42 -5.71 0.03
CA LEU A 354 -5.66 -5.46 1.26
C LEU A 354 -4.14 -5.53 1.01
N ILE A 355 -3.67 -6.52 0.24
CA ILE A 355 -2.27 -6.64 -0.16
C ILE A 355 -1.83 -5.43 -0.99
N LEU A 356 -2.65 -5.01 -1.96
CA LEU A 356 -2.35 -3.84 -2.80
C LEU A 356 -2.24 -2.57 -1.94
N TRP A 357 -3.19 -2.33 -1.04
CA TRP A 357 -3.16 -1.19 -0.12
C TRP A 357 -1.96 -1.24 0.81
N TRP A 358 -1.60 -2.43 1.32
CA TRP A 358 -0.41 -2.60 2.15
C TRP A 358 0.87 -2.24 1.39
N LEU A 359 1.03 -2.73 0.15
CA LEU A 359 2.17 -2.41 -0.71
C LEU A 359 2.21 -0.92 -1.10
N LEU A 360 1.06 -0.28 -1.32
CA LEU A 360 0.97 1.15 -1.63
C LEU A 360 1.26 2.03 -0.43
N ALA A 361 0.82 1.62 0.77
CA ALA A 361 1.02 2.39 1.99
C ALA A 361 2.50 2.59 2.31
N ILE A 362 3.38 1.62 2.00
CA ILE A 362 4.82 1.71 2.29
C ILE A 362 5.45 2.98 1.66
N PRO A 363 5.43 3.17 0.32
CA PRO A 363 5.96 4.39 -0.29
C PRO A 363 5.10 5.62 0.03
N THR A 364 3.78 5.50 0.10
CA THR A 364 2.86 6.61 0.40
C THR A 364 3.18 7.29 1.73
N ILE A 365 3.35 6.52 2.80
CA ILE A 365 3.65 7.07 4.14
C ILE A 365 5.01 7.75 4.15
N ARG A 366 6.02 7.18 3.49
CA ARG A 366 7.36 7.79 3.39
C ARG A 366 7.35 9.08 2.58
N GLU A 367 6.68 9.08 1.42
CA GLU A 367 6.50 10.29 0.60
C GLU A 367 5.76 11.37 1.35
N TYR A 368 4.71 11.01 2.09
CA TYR A 368 3.95 11.96 2.89
C TYR A 368 4.79 12.52 4.03
N ASN A 369 5.50 11.68 4.79
CA ASN A 369 6.39 12.14 5.85
C ASN A 369 7.48 13.09 5.32
N SER A 370 8.08 12.75 4.18
CA SER A 370 9.06 13.62 3.50
C SER A 370 8.45 14.95 3.06
N TYR A 371 7.24 14.95 2.49
CA TYR A 371 6.49 16.16 2.13
C TYR A 371 6.23 17.08 3.34
N LEU A 372 5.95 16.48 4.50
CA LEU A 372 5.76 17.22 5.74
C LEU A 372 7.07 17.84 6.25
N GLN A 373 8.21 17.17 6.09
CA GLN A 373 9.53 17.66 6.52
C GLN A 373 10.17 18.66 5.55
N ASP A 374 9.81 18.61 4.26
CA ASP A 374 10.38 19.50 3.25
C ASP A 374 10.09 20.96 3.59
N ARG A 375 11.12 21.81 3.54
CA ARG A 375 11.05 23.25 3.79
C ARG A 375 10.97 24.08 2.51
N LYS A 376 10.96 23.44 1.34
CA LYS A 376 10.85 24.13 0.06
C LYS A 376 9.54 24.93 -0.04
N PRO A 377 9.57 26.12 -0.67
CA PRO A 377 8.40 26.99 -0.80
C PRO A 377 7.32 26.40 -1.72
N VAL A 378 7.72 25.63 -2.73
CA VAL A 378 6.81 24.89 -3.62
C VAL A 378 6.97 23.40 -3.31
N LYS A 379 5.91 22.80 -2.76
CA LYS A 379 5.88 21.39 -2.41
C LYS A 379 5.07 20.60 -3.43
N LYS A 380 5.62 19.50 -3.93
CA LYS A 380 4.91 18.54 -4.77
C LYS A 380 4.64 17.28 -3.95
N VAL A 381 3.37 16.85 -3.92
CA VAL A 381 3.01 15.56 -3.32
C VAL A 381 3.61 14.44 -4.16
N GLY A 382 4.18 13.43 -3.50
CA GLY A 382 4.74 12.26 -4.16
C GLY A 382 3.70 11.49 -4.99
N ALA A 383 4.17 10.72 -5.98
CA ALA A 383 3.28 10.05 -6.93
C ALA A 383 2.41 8.99 -6.25
N TYR A 384 2.94 8.23 -5.28
CA TYR A 384 2.17 7.25 -4.53
C TYR A 384 1.18 7.93 -3.60
N CYS A 385 1.61 8.99 -2.92
CA CYS A 385 0.71 9.73 -2.03
C CYS A 385 -0.47 10.32 -2.81
N TRP A 386 -0.24 10.87 -4.00
CA TRP A 386 -1.31 11.36 -4.87
C TRP A 386 -2.22 10.22 -5.35
N LEU A 387 -1.63 9.10 -5.81
CA LEU A 387 -2.36 7.96 -6.33
C LEU A 387 -3.22 7.27 -5.26
N SER A 388 -2.67 7.06 -4.06
CA SER A 388 -3.41 6.55 -2.90
C SER A 388 -4.57 7.46 -2.52
N LEU A 389 -4.38 8.79 -2.54
CA LEU A 389 -5.46 9.72 -2.26
C LEU A 389 -6.56 9.64 -3.34
N ALA A 390 -6.19 9.56 -4.63
CA ALA A 390 -7.15 9.41 -5.71
C ALA A 390 -7.96 8.10 -5.58
N ILE A 391 -7.31 6.97 -5.28
CA ILE A 391 -7.98 5.69 -5.05
C ILE A 391 -8.94 5.81 -3.86
N CYS A 392 -8.49 6.34 -2.72
CA CYS A 392 -9.32 6.53 -1.53
C CYS A 392 -10.60 7.35 -1.83
N ILE A 393 -10.46 8.44 -2.60
CA ILE A 393 -11.58 9.28 -3.02
C ILE A 393 -12.54 8.50 -3.91
N VAL A 394 -12.05 7.81 -4.94
CA VAL A 394 -12.92 7.07 -5.87
C VAL A 394 -13.64 5.92 -5.16
N GLU A 395 -12.96 5.19 -4.28
CA GLU A 395 -13.59 4.17 -3.43
C GLU A 395 -14.71 4.78 -2.57
N LEU A 396 -14.45 5.92 -1.92
CA LEU A 396 -15.44 6.60 -1.10
C LEU A 396 -16.65 7.04 -1.92
N LEU A 397 -16.43 7.57 -3.13
CA LEU A 397 -17.51 7.94 -4.05
C LEU A 397 -18.36 6.73 -4.47
N ILE A 398 -17.73 5.57 -4.70
CA ILE A 398 -18.46 4.32 -4.96
C ILE A 398 -19.30 3.93 -3.75
N CYS A 399 -18.73 3.96 -2.54
CA CYS A 399 -19.45 3.67 -1.30
C CYS A 399 -20.68 4.57 -1.12
N ILE A 400 -20.53 5.88 -1.37
CA ILE A 400 -21.64 6.84 -1.28
C ILE A 400 -22.70 6.56 -2.35
N LYS A 401 -22.28 6.39 -3.62
CA LYS A 401 -23.20 6.16 -4.75
C LYS A 401 -23.97 4.85 -4.58
N PHE A 402 -23.27 3.76 -4.28
CA PHE A 402 -23.89 2.43 -4.20
C PHE A 402 -24.59 2.20 -2.86
N GLY A 403 -24.16 2.87 -1.81
CA GLY A 403 -24.80 2.85 -0.49
C GLY A 403 -26.17 3.53 -0.46
N HIS A 404 -26.50 4.39 -1.44
CA HIS A 404 -27.77 5.09 -1.46
C HIS A 404 -28.97 4.12 -1.45
N GLY A 405 -29.87 4.31 -0.48
CA GLY A 405 -31.05 3.46 -0.28
C GLY A 405 -30.78 2.06 0.29
N LEU A 406 -29.55 1.76 0.75
CA LEU A 406 -29.25 0.48 1.43
C LEU A 406 -29.36 0.55 2.96
N TYR A 407 -29.29 1.75 3.54
CA TYR A 407 -29.24 1.91 5.00
C TYR A 407 -30.62 2.29 5.54
N PRO A 408 -31.32 1.38 6.25
CA PRO A 408 -32.67 1.63 6.73
C PRO A 408 -32.72 2.61 7.90
N LYS A 409 -31.62 2.74 8.66
CA LYS A 409 -31.52 3.60 9.84
C LYS A 409 -30.72 4.85 9.50
N SER A 410 -31.34 6.01 9.66
CA SER A 410 -30.65 7.31 9.61
C SER A 410 -29.63 7.42 10.74
N MET A 411 -28.64 8.31 10.57
CA MET A 411 -27.66 8.58 11.62
C MET A 411 -28.35 9.08 12.90
N PRO A 412 -28.16 8.39 14.04
CA PRO A 412 -28.71 8.83 15.32
C PRO A 412 -28.27 10.26 15.68
N ILE A 413 -29.20 11.07 16.18
CA ILE A 413 -28.96 12.49 16.50
C ILE A 413 -27.81 12.65 17.51
N TRP A 414 -27.69 11.76 18.50
CA TRP A 414 -26.61 11.82 19.48
C TRP A 414 -25.22 11.66 18.84
N LEU A 415 -25.09 10.86 17.76
CA LEU A 415 -23.84 10.73 17.00
C LEU A 415 -23.52 12.02 16.24
N VAL A 416 -24.55 12.65 15.65
CA VAL A 416 -24.40 13.94 14.96
C VAL A 416 -23.91 15.02 15.93
N ILE A 417 -24.53 15.10 17.13
CA ILE A 417 -24.13 16.02 18.20
C ILE A 417 -22.69 15.72 18.65
N PHE A 418 -22.35 14.45 18.86
CA PHE A 418 -21.01 14.03 19.28
C PHE A 418 -19.94 14.49 18.27
N TRP A 419 -20.08 14.15 16.99
CA TRP A 419 -19.09 14.50 15.97
C TRP A 419 -19.04 16.00 15.67
N SER A 420 -20.19 16.68 15.74
CA SER A 420 -20.24 18.15 15.66
C SER A 420 -19.51 18.80 16.84
N GLY A 421 -19.69 18.28 18.05
CA GLY A 421 -18.96 18.72 19.25
C GLY A 421 -17.45 18.50 19.13
N VAL A 422 -17.02 17.34 18.63
CA VAL A 422 -15.61 17.05 18.34
C VAL A 422 -15.04 18.05 17.33
N GLY A 423 -15.76 18.31 16.24
CA GLY A 423 -15.36 19.29 15.21
C GLY A 423 -15.19 20.70 15.77
N VAL A 424 -16.17 21.19 16.54
CA VAL A 424 -16.12 22.50 17.21
C VAL A 424 -14.95 22.56 18.21
N THR A 425 -14.71 21.49 18.95
CA THR A 425 -13.60 21.42 19.92
C THR A 425 -12.24 21.49 19.24
N ILE A 426 -12.03 20.72 18.16
CA ILE A 426 -10.79 20.77 17.38
C ILE A 426 -10.60 22.16 16.76
N PHE A 427 -11.66 22.74 16.20
CA PHE A 427 -11.60 24.07 15.58
C PHE A 427 -11.25 25.16 16.60
N THR A 428 -11.93 25.20 17.74
CA THR A 428 -11.66 26.17 18.81
C THR A 428 -10.26 26.00 19.39
N PHE A 429 -9.80 24.76 19.60
CA PHE A 429 -8.43 24.45 20.01
C PHE A 429 -7.40 25.01 19.02
N LEU A 430 -7.59 24.77 17.72
CA LEU A 430 -6.67 25.25 16.67
C LEU A 430 -6.67 26.78 16.56
N LEU A 431 -7.83 27.43 16.73
CA LEU A 431 -7.92 28.89 16.75
C LEU A 431 -7.18 29.48 17.94
N LEU A 432 -7.42 28.96 19.15
CA LEU A 432 -6.76 29.44 20.37
C LEU A 432 -5.24 29.25 20.29
N TRP A 433 -4.79 28.10 19.81
CA TRP A 433 -3.37 27.82 19.65
C TRP A 433 -2.72 28.75 18.59
N SER A 434 -3.38 28.95 17.45
CA SER A 434 -2.91 29.88 16.41
C SER A 434 -2.83 31.31 16.94
N TRP A 435 -3.82 31.75 17.71
CA TRP A 435 -3.84 33.07 18.34
C TRP A 435 -2.72 33.25 19.37
N GLN A 436 -2.50 32.26 20.25
CA GLN A 436 -1.39 32.27 21.21
C GLN A 436 -0.02 32.35 20.53
N LEU A 437 0.16 31.60 19.43
CA LEU A 437 1.39 31.63 18.66
C LEU A 437 1.62 33.02 18.04
N HIS A 438 0.56 33.62 17.47
CA HIS A 438 0.64 34.95 16.87
C HIS A 438 0.96 36.03 17.92
N ARG A 439 0.34 35.97 19.11
CA ARG A 439 0.64 36.88 20.23
C ARG A 439 2.10 36.76 20.68
N THR A 440 2.61 35.54 20.83
CA THR A 440 3.98 35.27 21.26
C THR A 440 5.00 35.81 20.26
N LEU A 441 4.77 35.59 18.96
CA LEU A 441 5.62 36.12 17.89
C LEU A 441 5.56 37.66 17.82
N GLY A 442 4.38 38.25 18.02
CA GLY A 442 4.22 39.70 18.10
C GLY A 442 4.99 40.33 19.26
N ASN A 443 4.94 39.70 20.45
CA ASN A 443 5.69 40.17 21.62
C ASN A 443 7.21 40.02 21.45
N LYS A 444 7.68 38.97 20.75
CA LYS A 444 9.10 38.80 20.40
C LYS A 444 9.62 39.79 19.37
N LYS A 445 8.76 40.35 18.52
CA LYS A 445 9.13 41.42 17.56
C LYS A 445 9.16 42.81 18.19
N ARG A 446 8.51 42.99 19.35
CA ARG A 446 8.42 44.26 20.09
C ARG A 446 9.50 44.41 21.17
N ARG A 447 10.13 43.30 21.57
CA ARG A 447 11.39 43.28 22.33
C ARG A 447 12.54 43.17 21.34
#